data_AF-A0A2D9EZL3-F1
#
_entry.id   AF-A0A2D9EZL3-F1
#
_cell.length_a   1.000
_cell.length_b   1.000
_cell.length_c   1.000
_cell.angle_alpha   90.00
_cell.angle_beta   90.00
_cell.angle_gamma   90.00
#
_symmetry.space_group_name_H-M   'P 1'
#
loop_
_entity.id
_entity.type
_entity.pdbx_description
1 polymer ?
#
loop_
_entity_poly.entity_id
_entity_poly.type
_entity_poly.pdbx_seq_one_letter_code
_entity_poly.pdbx_strand_id
1 'polypeptide(L)'
;MSDTESSDAKEASQAFVKHLEDSGFFNQIKDLEGNLTQIAEELQSFGQATQARMEESENLAAHILAIESILAVVLKKSGVSLDEVKAEVKDRTAAISGVEEGSPSVHAIAEDILKRGDG
;
A
#
# COMPACT_ATOMS: atom_id res chain seq x y z
N MET A 1 7.02 -41.21 -55.04
CA MET A 1 5.79 -40.47 -54.67
C MET A 1 5.83 -40.00 -53.23
N SER A 2 6.45 -40.73 -52.29
CA SER A 2 6.66 -40.26 -50.90
C SER A 2 7.57 -39.03 -50.75
N ASP A 3 8.59 -38.87 -51.60
CA ASP A 3 9.53 -37.73 -51.49
C ASP A 3 8.92 -36.40 -51.94
N THR A 4 7.93 -36.42 -52.82
CA THR A 4 7.28 -35.21 -53.36
C THR A 4 6.31 -34.61 -52.34
N GLU A 5 5.50 -35.43 -51.66
CA GLU A 5 4.61 -34.95 -50.58
C GLU A 5 5.38 -34.37 -49.39
N SER A 6 6.56 -34.93 -49.08
CA SER A 6 7.42 -34.39 -48.02
C SER A 6 8.09 -33.06 -48.41
N SER A 7 8.33 -32.82 -49.70
CA SER A 7 8.90 -31.58 -50.22
C SER A 7 7.88 -30.44 -50.16
N ASP A 8 6.66 -30.70 -50.64
CA ASP A 8 5.59 -29.69 -50.69
C ASP A 8 5.15 -29.25 -49.29
N ALA A 9 5.10 -30.18 -48.33
CA ALA A 9 4.82 -29.85 -46.92
C ALA A 9 5.92 -28.96 -46.30
N LYS A 10 7.18 -29.13 -46.72
CA LYS A 10 8.31 -28.34 -46.23
C LYS A 10 8.30 -26.93 -46.82
N GLU A 11 7.97 -26.78 -48.10
CA GLU A 11 7.79 -25.47 -48.74
C GLU A 11 6.60 -24.70 -48.16
N ALA A 12 5.46 -25.35 -47.92
CA ALA A 12 4.31 -24.72 -47.29
C ALA A 12 4.62 -24.23 -45.86
N SER A 13 5.35 -25.03 -45.09
CA SER A 13 5.82 -24.63 -43.74
C SER A 13 6.77 -23.44 -43.80
N GLN A 14 7.70 -23.39 -44.76
CA GLN A 14 8.62 -22.26 -44.95
C GLN A 14 7.89 -20.98 -45.38
N ALA A 15 6.92 -21.08 -46.29
CA ALA A 15 6.11 -19.95 -46.71
C ALA A 15 5.28 -19.37 -45.55
N PHE A 16 4.74 -20.24 -44.69
CA PHE A 16 4.01 -19.82 -43.49
C PHE A 16 4.92 -19.11 -42.47
N VAL A 17 6.10 -19.67 -42.18
CA VAL A 17 7.08 -19.02 -41.29
C VAL A 17 7.50 -17.66 -41.81
N LYS A 18 7.79 -17.55 -43.12
CA LYS A 18 8.12 -16.28 -43.75
C LYS A 18 6.98 -15.27 -43.64
N HIS A 19 5.73 -15.70 -43.77
CA HIS A 19 4.58 -14.81 -43.57
C HIS A 19 4.48 -14.29 -42.13
N LEU A 20 4.80 -15.12 -41.13
CA LEU A 20 4.88 -14.70 -39.73
C LEU A 20 6.03 -13.70 -39.48
N GLU A 21 7.18 -13.90 -40.14
CA GLU A 21 8.30 -12.95 -40.09
C GLU A 21 7.93 -11.61 -40.75
N ASP A 22 7.38 -11.65 -41.96
CA ASP A 22 7.01 -10.46 -42.75
C ASP A 22 5.87 -9.65 -42.09
N SER A 23 4.96 -10.33 -41.38
CA SER A 23 3.89 -9.68 -40.60
C SER A 23 4.37 -9.08 -39.28
N GLY A 24 5.63 -9.34 -38.88
CA GLY A 24 6.20 -8.90 -37.61
C GLY A 24 5.65 -9.64 -36.39
N PHE A 25 4.99 -10.79 -36.60
CA PHE A 25 4.38 -11.59 -35.53
C PHE A 25 5.38 -11.92 -34.41
N PHE A 26 6.60 -12.34 -34.75
CA PHE A 26 7.61 -12.68 -33.75
C PHE A 26 8.10 -11.45 -32.94
N ASN A 27 8.13 -10.27 -33.56
CA ASN A 27 8.48 -9.04 -32.85
C ASN A 27 7.37 -8.67 -31.86
N GLN A 28 6.10 -8.79 -32.26
CA GLN A 28 4.97 -8.52 -31.37
C GLN A 28 4.92 -9.49 -30.18
N ILE A 29 5.22 -10.79 -30.40
CA ILE A 29 5.31 -11.76 -29.32
C ILE A 29 6.46 -11.41 -28.36
N LYS A 30 7.64 -11.07 -28.91
CA LYS A 30 8.79 -10.65 -28.10
C LYS A 30 8.49 -9.39 -27.28
N ASP A 31 7.84 -8.40 -27.87
CA ASP A 31 7.46 -7.16 -27.18
C ASP A 31 6.44 -7.44 -26.08
N LEU A 32 5.47 -8.33 -26.34
CA LEU A 32 4.50 -8.77 -25.34
C LEU A 32 5.18 -9.50 -24.17
N GLU A 33 6.10 -10.42 -24.45
CA GLU A 33 6.89 -11.12 -23.42
C GLU A 33 7.72 -10.15 -22.59
N GLY A 34 8.34 -9.16 -23.24
CA GLY A 34 9.08 -8.08 -22.57
C GLY A 34 8.19 -7.27 -21.63
N ASN A 35 7.02 -6.85 -22.11
CA ASN A 35 6.06 -6.08 -21.31
C ASN A 35 5.53 -6.89 -20.12
N LEU A 36 5.22 -8.18 -20.32
CA LEU A 36 4.76 -9.05 -19.23
C LEU A 36 5.83 -9.27 -18.17
N THR A 37 7.09 -9.40 -18.59
CA THR A 37 8.24 -9.50 -17.68
C THR A 37 8.38 -8.23 -16.85
N GLN A 38 8.31 -7.07 -17.50
CA GLN A 38 8.38 -5.78 -16.80
C GLN A 38 7.23 -5.61 -15.80
N ILE A 39 5.99 -5.95 -16.19
CA ILE A 39 4.83 -5.89 -15.29
C ILE A 39 5.04 -6.80 -14.08
N ALA A 40 5.59 -8.00 -14.27
CA ALA A 40 5.87 -8.92 -13.17
C ALA A 40 6.91 -8.33 -12.18
N GLU A 41 7.97 -7.69 -12.69
CA GLU A 41 8.97 -7.01 -11.87
C GLU A 41 8.39 -5.83 -11.08
N GLU A 42 7.55 -5.01 -11.73
CA GLU A 42 6.87 -3.88 -11.09
C GLU A 42 5.91 -4.35 -10.00
N LEU A 43 5.15 -5.42 -10.23
CA LEU A 43 4.27 -6.01 -9.22
C LEU A 43 5.05 -6.58 -8.03
N GLN A 44 6.21 -7.20 -8.28
CA GLN A 44 7.09 -7.67 -7.22
C GLN A 44 7.61 -6.51 -6.37
N SER A 45 8.10 -5.45 -7.02
CA SER A 45 8.58 -4.24 -6.32
C SER A 45 7.47 -3.58 -5.52
N PHE A 46 6.25 -3.51 -6.07
CA PHE A 46 5.09 -2.97 -5.38
C PHE A 46 4.76 -3.79 -4.13
N GLY A 47 4.74 -5.12 -4.24
CA GLY A 47 4.51 -6.01 -3.10
C GLY A 47 5.53 -5.82 -1.97
N GLN A 48 6.82 -5.70 -2.31
CA GLN A 48 7.87 -5.42 -1.33
C GLN A 48 7.69 -4.05 -0.66
N ALA A 49 7.34 -3.02 -1.43
CA ALA A 49 7.07 -1.70 -0.87
C ALA A 49 5.85 -1.70 0.06
N THR A 50 4.77 -2.39 -0.31
CA THR A 50 3.58 -2.56 0.54
C THR A 50 3.94 -3.25 1.85
N GLN A 51 4.74 -4.32 1.82
CA GLN A 51 5.17 -5.01 3.03
C GLN A 51 5.97 -4.08 3.96
N ALA A 52 6.94 -3.34 3.43
CA ALA A 52 7.70 -2.36 4.22
C ALA A 52 6.80 -1.28 4.83
N ARG A 53 5.80 -0.79 4.07
CA ARG A 53 4.82 0.18 4.57
C ARG A 53 3.95 -0.40 5.69
N MET A 54 3.59 -1.68 5.62
CA MET A 54 2.84 -2.35 6.68
C MET A 54 3.68 -2.42 7.97
N GLU A 55 4.94 -2.85 7.87
CA GLU A 55 5.86 -2.91 9.01
C GLU A 55 6.08 -1.53 9.64
N GLU A 56 6.24 -0.49 8.83
CA GLU A 56 6.34 0.89 9.34
C GLU A 56 5.05 1.37 10.02
N SER A 57 3.89 1.00 9.49
CA SER A 57 2.60 1.33 10.10
C SER A 57 2.42 0.63 11.45
N GLU A 58 2.83 -0.63 11.56
CA GLU A 58 2.82 -1.38 12.82
C GLU A 58 3.77 -0.75 13.85
N ASN A 59 4.98 -0.37 13.43
CA ASN A 59 5.95 0.30 14.29
C ASN A 59 5.43 1.66 14.78
N LEU A 60 4.80 2.45 13.90
CA LEU A 60 4.18 3.72 14.28
C LEU A 60 3.04 3.51 15.29
N ALA A 61 2.18 2.51 15.07
CA ALA A 61 1.12 2.16 16.01
C ALA A 61 1.69 1.76 17.38
N ALA A 62 2.76 0.97 17.40
CA ALA A 62 3.45 0.59 18.64
C ALA A 62 4.01 1.80 19.39
N HIS A 63 4.64 2.75 18.69
CA HIS A 63 5.11 3.99 19.29
C HIS A 63 3.97 4.86 19.84
N ILE A 64 2.87 5.00 19.10
CA ILE A 64 1.69 5.74 19.59
C ILE A 64 1.18 5.08 20.87
N LEU A 65 0.97 3.76 20.88
CA LEU A 65 0.51 3.04 22.08
C LEU A 65 1.48 3.17 23.26
N ALA A 66 2.79 3.19 23.02
CA ALA A 66 3.78 3.41 24.07
C ALA A 66 3.67 4.83 24.65
N ILE A 67 3.53 5.84 23.79
CA ILE A 67 3.32 7.24 24.21
C ILE A 67 2.02 7.38 24.99
N GLU A 68 0.92 6.80 24.50
CA GLU A 68 -0.39 6.79 25.18
C GLU A 68 -0.29 6.16 26.56
N SER A 69 0.43 5.04 26.69
CA SER A 69 0.62 4.35 27.97
C SER A 69 1.43 5.19 28.96
N ILE A 70 2.52 5.82 28.51
CA ILE A 70 3.31 6.74 29.32
C ILE A 70 2.44 7.92 29.76
N LEU A 71 1.67 8.50 28.83
CA LEU A 71 0.81 9.64 29.10
C LEU A 71 -0.28 9.30 30.13
N ALA A 72 -0.92 8.13 30.01
CA ALA A 72 -1.90 7.67 31.00
C ALA A 72 -1.31 7.58 32.41
N VAL A 73 -0.08 7.05 32.56
CA VAL A 73 0.62 6.99 33.85
C VAL A 73 0.97 8.37 34.40
N VAL A 74 1.34 9.32 33.52
CA VAL A 74 1.60 10.72 33.90
C VAL A 74 0.32 11.40 34.35
N LEU A 75 -0.78 11.23 33.61
CA LEU A 75 -2.08 11.82 33.90
C LEU A 75 -2.63 11.38 35.26
N LYS A 76 -2.46 10.10 35.62
CA LYS A 76 -2.81 9.57 36.95
C LYS A 76 -2.16 10.34 38.10
N LYS A 77 -1.00 10.96 37.85
CA LYS A 77 -0.24 11.73 38.87
C LYS A 77 -0.46 13.23 38.78
N SER A 78 -0.98 13.75 37.67
CA SER A 78 -1.09 15.20 37.43
C SER A 78 -2.42 15.80 37.85
N GLY A 79 -3.46 14.99 38.05
CA GLY A 79 -4.80 15.46 38.47
C GLY A 79 -5.53 16.28 37.40
N VAL A 80 -5.13 16.12 36.13
CA VAL A 80 -5.75 16.78 34.97
C VAL A 80 -7.12 16.16 34.71
N SER A 81 -8.13 17.01 34.55
CA SER A 81 -9.51 16.57 34.30
C SER A 81 -9.79 16.32 32.82
N LEU A 82 -10.78 15.46 32.55
CA LEU A 82 -11.26 15.18 31.19
C LEU A 82 -11.76 16.44 30.46
N ASP A 83 -12.37 17.37 31.19
CA ASP A 83 -12.91 18.61 30.62
C ASP A 83 -11.79 19.56 30.17
N GLU A 84 -10.69 19.64 30.92
CA GLU A 84 -9.50 20.42 30.53
C GLU A 84 -8.86 19.88 29.26
N VAL A 85 -8.75 18.54 29.13
CA VAL A 85 -8.21 17.91 27.92
C VAL A 85 -9.15 18.08 26.73
N LYS A 86 -10.46 17.96 26.92
CA LYS A 86 -11.45 18.19 25.85
C LYS A 86 -11.41 19.63 25.34
N ALA A 87 -11.26 20.61 26.25
CA ALA A 87 -11.09 22.01 25.86
C ALA A 87 -9.81 22.23 25.05
N GLU A 88 -8.67 21.70 25.50
CA GLU A 88 -7.40 21.81 24.78
C GLU A 88 -7.43 21.12 23.41
N VAL A 89 -8.07 19.94 23.30
CA VAL A 89 -8.25 19.22 22.02
C VAL A 89 -9.10 20.04 21.07
N LYS A 90 -10.21 20.62 21.54
CA LYS A 90 -11.06 21.51 20.74
C LYS A 90 -10.26 22.67 20.18
N ASP A 91 -9.54 23.40 21.04
CA ASP A 91 -8.78 24.60 20.64
C ASP A 91 -7.68 24.27 19.62
N ARG A 92 -6.89 23.22 19.86
CA ARG A 92 -5.81 22.83 18.96
C ARG A 92 -6.29 22.28 17.63
N THR A 93 -7.31 21.44 17.65
CA THR A 93 -7.79 20.79 16.42
C THR A 93 -8.67 21.72 15.60
N ALA A 94 -9.41 22.65 16.22
CA ALA A 94 -10.10 23.73 15.50
C ALA A 94 -9.12 24.65 14.77
N ALA A 95 -8.00 25.02 15.43
CA ALA A 95 -6.97 25.86 14.81
C ALA A 95 -6.30 25.22 13.59
N ILE A 96 -6.22 23.88 13.54
CA ILE A 96 -5.55 23.13 12.46
C ILE A 96 -6.53 22.70 11.37
N SER A 97 -7.74 22.26 11.75
CA SER A 97 -8.71 21.64 10.82
C SER A 97 -9.81 22.60 10.34
N GLY A 98 -9.99 23.75 11.00
CA GLY A 98 -11.10 24.67 10.74
C GLY A 98 -12.47 24.18 11.23
N VAL A 99 -12.53 23.02 11.92
CA VAL A 99 -13.75 22.49 12.55
C VAL A 99 -13.86 23.05 13.96
N GLU A 100 -14.86 23.87 14.24
CA GLU A 100 -15.00 24.63 15.49
C GLU A 100 -15.06 23.72 16.74
N GLU A 101 -15.66 22.54 16.64
CA GLU A 101 -15.72 21.55 17.74
C GLU A 101 -14.48 20.65 17.84
N GLY A 102 -13.52 20.80 16.92
CA GLY A 102 -12.34 19.98 16.85
C GLY A 102 -12.59 18.59 16.25
N SER A 103 -11.53 17.77 16.18
CA SER A 103 -11.58 16.44 15.55
C SER A 103 -12.23 15.40 16.47
N PRO A 104 -13.35 14.75 16.07
CA PRO A 104 -14.03 13.74 16.88
C PRO A 104 -13.12 12.53 17.21
N SER A 105 -12.21 12.16 16.31
CA SER A 105 -11.28 11.07 16.52
C SER A 105 -10.24 11.40 17.60
N VAL A 106 -9.77 12.64 17.66
CA VAL A 106 -8.81 13.07 18.69
C VAL A 106 -9.50 13.12 20.05
N HIS A 107 -10.74 13.60 20.11
CA HIS A 107 -11.55 13.57 21.34
C HIS A 107 -11.73 12.14 21.86
N ALA A 108 -12.05 11.18 21.00
CA ALA A 108 -12.23 9.78 21.39
C ALA A 108 -10.94 9.15 21.95
N ILE A 109 -9.79 9.41 21.30
CA ILE A 109 -8.48 8.91 21.75
C ILE A 109 -8.10 9.54 23.10
N ALA A 110 -8.26 10.86 23.25
CA ALA A 110 -7.95 11.56 24.48
C ALA A 110 -8.80 11.06 25.68
N GLU A 111 -10.08 10.83 25.45
CA GLU A 111 -10.99 10.27 26.47
C GLU A 111 -10.60 8.85 26.87
N ASP A 112 -10.18 8.00 25.91
CA ASP A 112 -9.72 6.65 26.21
C ASP A 112 -8.43 6.63 27.04
N ILE A 113 -7.44 7.47 26.69
CA ILE A 113 -6.17 7.59 27.44
C ILE A 113 -6.41 8.01 28.89
N LEU A 114 -7.30 8.99 29.11
CA LEU A 114 -7.65 9.44 30.46
C LEU A 114 -8.34 8.35 31.28
N LYS A 115 -9.30 7.64 30.68
CA LYS A 115 -9.96 6.50 31.35
C LYS A 115 -8.97 5.40 31.75
N ARG A 116 -7.95 5.14 30.93
CA ARG A 116 -6.86 4.20 31.26
C ARG A 116 -5.97 4.72 32.39
N GLY A 117 -5.83 6.04 32.54
CA GLY A 117 -5.10 6.68 33.64
C GLY A 117 -5.86 6.65 34.98
N ASP A 118 -7.20 6.62 34.94
CA ASP A 118 -8.06 6.59 36.13
C ASP A 118 -8.16 5.21 36.81
N GLY A 119 -7.78 4.13 36.12
CA GLY A 119 -7.62 2.77 36.66
C GLY A 119 -6.26 2.56 37.32
#